data_AF-A0A380JFZ7-F1
#
_entry.id   AF-A0A380JFZ7-F1
#
_cell.length_a   1.000
_cell.length_b   1.000
_cell.length_c   1.000
_cell.angle_alpha   90.00
_cell.angle_beta   90.00
_cell.angle_gamma   90.00
#
_symmetry.space_group_name_H-M   'P 1'
#
loop_
_entity.id
_entity.type
_entity.pdbx_description
1 polymer ?
#
loop_
_entity_poly.entity_id
_entity_poly.type
_entity_poly.pdbx_seq_one_letter_code
_entity_poly.pdbx_strand_id
1 'polypeptide(L)'
;MKKSLNRLTRLALLTALCIVLREAFSGLPNVQPITAIFLVVTTTYGLLDGIILSSLTMLLTGFLLGFGEVVFRQMLAFALICILWFWLNDFIKKLPFGLSLSLQIWLAAGLSLLYGVLLDASSALIYATPAWAYILAGLSFDLIHAASTALFYPIIYSIFRRFTHGKNSH
;
A
#
# COMPACT_ATOMS: atom_id res chain seq x y z
N MET A 1 24.35 15.78 1.85
CA MET A 1 23.70 15.92 0.53
C MET A 1 23.50 14.60 -0.23
N LYS A 2 24.55 13.83 -0.58
CA LYS A 2 24.43 12.64 -1.46
C LYS A 2 23.40 11.57 -1.02
N LYS A 3 23.30 11.30 0.30
CA LYS A 3 22.29 10.35 0.85
C LYS A 3 20.84 10.85 0.72
N SER A 4 20.61 12.16 0.84
CA SER A 4 19.28 12.78 0.70
C SER A 4 18.83 12.78 -0.75
N LEU A 5 19.73 13.11 -1.70
CA LEU A 5 19.44 13.03 -3.13
C LEU A 5 19.06 11.61 -3.56
N ASN A 6 19.84 10.61 -3.15
CA ASN A 6 19.54 9.21 -3.47
C ASN A 6 18.18 8.74 -2.90
N ARG A 7 17.80 9.19 -1.71
CA ARG A 7 16.49 8.90 -1.10
C ARG A 7 15.37 9.52 -1.93
N LEU A 8 15.52 10.80 -2.31
CA LEU A 8 14.54 11.51 -3.12
C LEU A 8 14.37 10.86 -4.51
N THR A 9 15.47 10.56 -5.20
CA THR A 9 15.43 9.89 -6.51
C THR A 9 14.76 8.52 -6.42
N ARG A 10 15.06 7.74 -5.38
CA ARG A 10 14.42 6.44 -5.17
C ARG A 10 12.91 6.58 -4.96
N LEU A 11 12.47 7.49 -4.10
CA LEU A 11 11.05 7.74 -3.88
C LEU A 11 10.37 8.20 -5.17
N ALA A 12 10.99 9.12 -5.93
CA ALA A 12 10.46 9.57 -7.21
C ALA A 12 10.28 8.43 -8.22
N LEU A 13 11.29 7.54 -8.36
CA LEU A 13 11.21 6.38 -9.25
C LEU A 13 10.14 5.37 -8.79
N LEU A 14 10.05 5.10 -7.49
CA LEU A 14 9.02 4.21 -6.93
C LEU A 14 7.63 4.80 -7.10
N THR A 15 7.46 6.10 -6.89
CA THR A 15 6.19 6.80 -7.14
C THR A 15 5.81 6.69 -8.61
N ALA A 16 6.72 6.97 -9.55
CA ALA A 16 6.47 6.82 -10.98
C ALA A 16 6.05 5.39 -11.35
N LEU A 17 6.74 4.39 -10.79
CA LEU A 17 6.36 2.98 -10.96
C LEU A 17 4.94 2.70 -10.44
N CYS A 18 4.60 3.20 -9.23
CA CYS A 18 3.27 2.99 -8.65
C CYS A 18 2.18 3.67 -9.48
N ILE A 19 2.44 4.85 -10.02
CA ILE A 19 1.50 5.56 -10.92
C ILE A 19 1.25 4.69 -12.15
N VAL A 20 2.30 4.27 -12.87
CA VAL A 20 2.17 3.46 -14.09
C VAL A 20 1.46 2.13 -13.81
N LEU A 21 1.75 1.48 -12.69
CA LEU A 21 1.06 0.26 -12.29
C LEU A 21 -0.43 0.52 -11.98
N ARG A 22 -0.76 1.62 -11.30
CA ARG A 22 -2.17 1.96 -11.03
C ARG A 22 -2.93 2.20 -12.34
N GLU A 23 -2.32 2.91 -13.28
CA GLU A 23 -2.92 3.18 -14.60
C GLU A 23 -3.04 1.90 -15.45
N ALA A 24 -1.98 1.07 -15.51
CA ALA A 24 -1.99 -0.16 -16.30
C ALA A 24 -3.03 -1.17 -15.81
N PHE A 25 -3.34 -1.17 -14.52
CA PHE A 25 -4.34 -2.04 -13.89
C PHE A 25 -5.72 -1.37 -13.73
N SER A 26 -5.89 -0.13 -14.17
CA SER A 26 -7.15 0.62 -14.02
C SER A 26 -8.34 -0.02 -14.75
N GLY A 27 -8.07 -0.80 -15.81
CA GLY A 27 -9.10 -1.55 -16.55
C GLY A 27 -9.55 -2.85 -15.87
N LEU A 28 -8.89 -3.27 -14.78
CA LEU A 28 -9.29 -4.45 -14.00
C LEU A 28 -10.07 -4.01 -12.75
N PRO A 29 -11.07 -4.79 -12.31
CA PRO A 29 -11.87 -4.45 -11.14
C PRO A 29 -11.01 -4.50 -9.87
N ASN A 30 -10.52 -3.35 -9.41
CA ASN A 30 -9.76 -3.15 -8.17
C ASN A 30 -8.56 -4.11 -7.94
N VAL A 31 -7.96 -4.64 -9.01
CA VAL A 31 -6.72 -5.42 -8.93
C VAL A 31 -5.56 -4.44 -8.90
N GLN A 32 -5.04 -4.08 -7.73
CA GLN A 32 -3.97 -3.08 -7.65
C GLN A 32 -2.75 -3.56 -6.84
N PRO A 33 -1.56 -3.69 -7.47
CA PRO A 33 -0.34 -4.12 -6.78
C PRO A 33 0.28 -3.02 -5.89
N ILE A 34 -0.21 -1.77 -5.97
CA ILE A 34 0.43 -0.61 -5.33
C ILE A 34 0.45 -0.70 -3.80
N THR A 35 -0.58 -1.28 -3.17
CA THR A 35 -0.63 -1.47 -1.72
C THR A 35 0.54 -2.34 -1.26
N ALA A 36 0.80 -3.44 -1.97
CA ALA A 36 1.93 -4.31 -1.66
C ALA A 36 3.28 -3.56 -1.75
N ILE A 37 3.45 -2.67 -2.73
CA ILE A 37 4.65 -1.82 -2.82
C ILE A 37 4.77 -0.90 -1.61
N PHE A 38 3.68 -0.25 -1.19
CA PHE A 38 3.70 0.64 -0.02
C PHE A 38 4.11 -0.10 1.24
N LEU A 39 3.55 -1.30 1.46
CA LEU A 39 3.88 -2.15 2.61
C LEU A 39 5.35 -2.59 2.58
N VAL A 40 5.86 -3.04 1.43
CA VAL A 40 7.27 -3.46 1.31
C VAL A 40 8.23 -2.27 1.47
N VAL A 41 7.89 -1.10 0.93
CA VAL A 41 8.70 0.12 1.12
C VAL A 41 8.72 0.57 2.56
N THR A 42 7.57 0.50 3.25
CA THR A 42 7.45 0.81 4.68
C THR A 42 8.38 -0.06 5.53
N THR A 43 8.51 -1.34 5.20
CA THR A 43 9.36 -2.28 5.96
C THR A 43 10.82 -2.22 5.58
N THR A 44 11.12 -1.90 4.32
CA THR A 44 12.49 -1.89 3.80
C THR A 44 13.20 -0.56 4.04
N TYR A 45 12.49 0.56 3.88
CA TYR A 45 13.06 1.90 3.96
C TYR A 45 12.52 2.75 5.12
N GLY A 46 11.47 2.29 5.80
CA GLY A 46 10.92 2.89 7.00
C GLY A 46 9.55 3.57 6.79
N LEU A 47 8.90 3.89 7.91
CA LEU A 47 7.54 4.44 7.95
C LEU A 47 7.36 5.69 7.10
N LEU A 48 8.25 6.68 7.25
CA LEU A 48 8.13 7.94 6.52
C LEU A 48 8.26 7.76 5.00
N ASP A 49 9.13 6.85 4.54
CA ASP A 49 9.27 6.56 3.11
C ASP A 49 7.99 5.92 2.54
N GLY A 50 7.36 5.03 3.32
CA GLY A 50 6.07 4.43 2.96
C GLY A 50 4.93 5.45 2.86
N ILE A 51 4.80 6.33 3.86
CA ILE A 51 3.77 7.38 3.88
C ILE A 51 3.98 8.38 2.75
N ILE A 52 5.22 8.83 2.51
CA ILE A 52 5.53 9.76 1.42
C ILE A 52 5.21 9.12 0.07
N LEU A 53 5.64 7.87 -0.15
CA LEU A 53 5.39 7.16 -1.40
C LEU A 53 3.89 7.00 -1.68
N SER A 54 3.11 6.52 -0.70
CA SER A 54 1.68 6.30 -0.87
C SER A 54 0.92 7.61 -1.07
N SER A 55 1.26 8.66 -0.29
CA SER A 55 0.66 9.97 -0.41
C SER A 55 0.92 10.62 -1.77
N LEU A 56 2.17 10.60 -2.24
CA LEU A 56 2.53 11.13 -3.57
C LEU A 56 1.85 10.34 -4.68
N THR A 57 1.77 9.01 -4.55
CA THR A 57 1.10 8.17 -5.55
C THR A 57 -0.37 8.55 -5.65
N MET A 58 -1.09 8.64 -4.53
CA MET A 58 -2.52 9.00 -4.52
C MET A 58 -2.76 10.41 -5.05
N LEU A 59 -1.93 11.38 -4.65
CA LEU A 59 -2.04 12.74 -5.13
C LEU A 59 -1.87 12.84 -6.66
N LEU A 60 -0.81 12.22 -7.19
CA LEU A 60 -0.47 12.31 -8.61
C LEU A 60 -1.42 11.53 -9.51
N THR A 61 -1.81 10.32 -9.12
CA THR A 61 -2.84 9.56 -9.85
C THR A 61 -4.22 10.21 -9.73
N GLY A 62 -4.50 10.93 -8.64
CA GLY A 62 -5.69 11.77 -8.53
C GLY A 62 -5.77 12.82 -9.64
N PHE A 63 -4.65 13.46 -10.00
CA PHE A 63 -4.65 14.40 -11.13
C PHE A 63 -4.91 13.73 -12.49
N LEU A 64 -4.62 12.43 -12.63
CA LEU A 64 -4.79 11.68 -13.89
C LEU A 64 -6.17 11.03 -14.02
N LEU A 65 -6.67 10.41 -12.95
CA LEU A 65 -7.89 9.59 -12.94
C LEU A 65 -9.14 10.32 -12.43
N GLY A 66 -8.97 11.51 -11.86
CA GLY A 66 -10.06 12.29 -11.26
C GLY A 66 -9.66 12.84 -9.90
N PHE A 67 -9.51 14.17 -9.83
CA PHE A 67 -9.08 14.85 -8.63
C PHE A 67 -10.29 15.25 -7.78
N GLY A 68 -10.21 15.05 -6.46
CA GLY A 68 -11.29 15.42 -5.56
C GLY A 68 -11.00 15.05 -4.11
N GLU A 69 -12.01 15.23 -3.25
CA GLU A 69 -11.93 14.96 -1.82
C GLU A 69 -11.47 13.52 -1.51
N VAL A 70 -11.84 12.57 -2.37
CA VAL A 70 -11.46 11.16 -2.26
C VAL A 70 -9.93 10.97 -2.20
N VAL A 71 -9.16 11.80 -2.89
CA VAL A 71 -7.69 11.71 -2.91
C VAL A 71 -7.12 11.93 -1.51
N PHE A 72 -7.62 12.93 -0.79
CA PHE A 72 -7.18 13.22 0.58
C PHE A 72 -7.55 12.09 1.54
N ARG A 73 -8.74 11.50 1.37
CA ARG A 73 -9.15 10.32 2.15
C ARG A 73 -8.27 9.11 1.87
N GLN A 74 -7.89 8.88 0.61
CA GLN A 74 -6.93 7.82 0.23
C GLN A 74 -5.55 8.05 0.87
N MET A 75 -5.03 9.28 0.82
CA MET A 75 -3.76 9.64 1.46
C MET A 75 -3.79 9.36 2.97
N LEU A 76 -4.86 9.79 3.65
CA LEU A 76 -5.02 9.57 5.10
C LEU A 76 -5.13 8.07 5.42
N ALA A 77 -5.97 7.33 4.70
CA ALA A 77 -6.14 5.90 4.90
C ALA A 77 -4.82 5.15 4.68
N PHE A 78 -4.09 5.41 3.59
CA PHE A 78 -2.80 4.76 3.36
C PHE A 78 -1.74 5.16 4.39
N ALA A 79 -1.76 6.39 4.91
CA ALA A 79 -0.88 6.77 6.01
C ALA A 79 -1.16 5.92 7.27
N LEU A 80 -2.43 5.74 7.63
CA LEU A 80 -2.83 4.85 8.74
C LEU A 80 -2.41 3.40 8.50
N ILE A 81 -2.62 2.87 7.29
CA ILE A 81 -2.19 1.52 6.92
C ILE A 81 -0.67 1.35 7.05
N CYS A 82 0.13 2.33 6.60
CA CYS A 82 1.58 2.28 6.75
C CYS A 82 2.01 2.29 8.21
N ILE A 83 1.34 3.08 9.07
CA ILE A 83 1.59 3.11 10.52
C ILE A 83 1.30 1.73 11.12
N LEU A 84 0.10 1.19 10.91
CA LEU A 84 -0.30 -0.12 11.44
C LEU A 84 0.67 -1.21 10.99
N TRP A 85 1.02 -1.22 9.71
CA TRP A 85 1.93 -2.19 9.13
C TRP A 85 3.34 -2.10 9.72
N PHE A 86 3.87 -0.90 9.93
CA PHE A 86 5.19 -0.70 10.52
C PHE A 86 5.27 -1.34 11.91
N TRP A 87 4.26 -1.09 12.76
CA TRP A 87 4.20 -1.69 14.10
C TRP A 87 4.02 -3.20 14.05
N LEU A 88 3.08 -3.71 13.24
CA LEU A 88 2.86 -5.15 13.09
C LEU A 88 4.13 -5.87 12.64
N ASN A 89 4.84 -5.31 11.66
CA ASN A 89 6.01 -5.97 11.10
C ASN A 89 7.19 -6.06 12.09
N ASP A 90 7.32 -5.15 13.04
CA ASP A 90 8.34 -5.25 14.10
C ASP A 90 8.09 -6.42 15.07
N PHE A 91 6.84 -6.84 15.24
CA PHE A 91 6.53 -8.08 15.95
C PHE A 91 6.81 -9.32 15.09
N ILE A 92 6.44 -9.28 13.80
CA ILE A 92 6.55 -10.43 12.89
C ILE A 92 8.01 -10.81 12.61
N LYS A 93 8.93 -9.83 12.55
CA LYS A 93 10.37 -10.08 12.33
C LYS A 93 11.02 -11.01 13.36
N LYS A 94 10.40 -11.18 14.53
CA LYS A 94 10.90 -12.06 15.60
C LYS A 94 10.54 -13.54 15.38
N LEU A 95 9.68 -13.83 14.41
CA LEU A 95 9.22 -15.18 14.09
C LEU A 95 10.14 -15.88 13.08
N PRO A 96 10.14 -17.24 13.03
CA PRO A 96 10.88 -17.98 12.03
C PRO A 96 10.45 -17.59 10.61
N PHE A 97 11.42 -17.55 9.68
CA PHE A 97 11.25 -16.93 8.35
C PHE A 97 10.00 -17.41 7.59
N GLY A 98 9.75 -18.73 7.51
CA GLY A 98 8.59 -19.27 6.80
C GLY A 98 7.24 -18.83 7.41
N LEU A 99 7.14 -18.81 8.74
CA LEU A 99 5.97 -18.34 9.46
C LEU A 99 5.80 -16.82 9.30
N SER A 100 6.91 -16.08 9.30
CA SER A 100 6.91 -14.62 9.17
C SER A 100 6.38 -14.16 7.81
N LEU A 101 6.72 -14.86 6.71
CA LEU A 101 6.28 -14.49 5.36
C LEU A 101 4.79 -14.79 5.17
N SER A 102 4.33 -15.98 5.54
CA SER A 102 2.90 -16.34 5.46
C SER A 102 2.03 -15.38 6.27
N LEU A 103 2.48 -15.02 7.49
CA LEU A 103 1.77 -14.07 8.33
C LEU A 103 1.76 -12.66 7.73
N GLN A 104 2.87 -12.20 7.13
CA GLN A 104 2.92 -10.93 6.41
C GLN A 104 1.94 -10.90 5.24
N ILE A 105 1.81 -11.97 4.47
CA ILE A 105 0.87 -12.04 3.34
C ILE A 105 -0.58 -11.87 3.82
N TRP A 106 -0.98 -12.63 4.84
CA TRP A 106 -2.34 -12.55 5.39
C TRP A 106 -2.63 -11.18 6.01
N LEU A 107 -1.68 -10.60 6.75
CA LEU A 107 -1.84 -9.28 7.33
C LEU A 107 -1.85 -8.17 6.28
N ALA A 108 -1.03 -8.29 5.22
CA ALA A 108 -1.05 -7.36 4.08
C ALA A 108 -2.42 -7.37 3.38
N ALA A 109 -2.99 -8.56 3.16
CA ALA A 109 -4.34 -8.71 2.61
C ALA A 109 -5.39 -8.09 3.54
N GLY A 110 -5.32 -8.38 4.84
CA GLY A 110 -6.24 -7.83 5.84
C GLY A 110 -6.17 -6.31 5.97
N LEU A 111 -4.98 -5.71 5.89
CA LEU A 111 -4.81 -4.25 5.87
C LEU A 111 -5.34 -3.62 4.57
N SER A 112 -5.23 -4.33 3.45
CA SER A 112 -5.80 -3.89 2.18
C SER A 112 -7.33 -3.90 2.22
N LEU A 113 -7.93 -4.89 2.87
CA LEU A 113 -9.36 -4.92 3.16
C LEU A 113 -9.78 -3.80 4.13
N LEU A 114 -9.00 -3.58 5.20
CA LEU A 114 -9.23 -2.49 6.15
C LEU A 114 -9.20 -1.13 5.45
N TYR A 115 -8.29 -0.93 4.50
CA TYR A 115 -8.26 0.28 3.67
C TYR A 115 -9.59 0.50 2.95
N GLY A 116 -10.14 -0.52 2.28
CA GLY A 116 -11.43 -0.44 1.60
C GLY A 116 -12.57 -0.05 2.55
N VAL A 117 -12.66 -0.76 3.68
CA VAL A 117 -13.64 -0.46 4.74
C VAL A 117 -13.53 0.97 5.26
N LEU A 118 -12.31 1.50 5.45
CA LEU A 118 -12.11 2.89 5.87
C LEU A 118 -12.62 3.89 4.82
N LEU A 119 -12.37 3.62 3.53
CA LEU A 119 -12.84 4.47 2.44
C LEU A 119 -14.37 4.42 2.32
N ASP A 120 -14.96 3.24 2.43
CA ASP A 120 -16.41 3.05 2.39
C ASP A 120 -17.10 3.71 3.58
N ALA A 121 -16.59 3.50 4.80
CA ALA A 121 -17.11 4.14 6.00
C ALA A 121 -17.00 5.67 5.94
N SER A 122 -15.88 6.19 5.40
CA SER A 122 -15.71 7.64 5.20
C SER A 122 -16.72 8.21 4.20
N SER A 123 -17.01 7.46 3.12
CA SER A 123 -17.99 7.87 2.12
C SER A 123 -19.41 7.83 2.70
N ALA A 124 -19.74 6.81 3.48
CA ALA A 124 -21.02 6.70 4.16
C ALA A 124 -21.30 7.91 5.08
N LEU A 125 -20.27 8.38 5.80
CA LEU A 125 -20.37 9.57 6.65
C LEU A 125 -20.67 10.84 5.83
N ILE A 126 -19.99 11.03 4.70
CA ILE A 126 -20.18 12.21 3.83
C ILE A 126 -21.59 12.24 3.25
N TYR A 127 -22.10 11.10 2.81
CA TYR A 127 -23.41 10.99 2.19
C TYR A 127 -24.55 10.73 3.18
N ALA A 128 -24.27 10.79 4.49
CA ALA A 128 -25.25 10.57 5.57
C ALA A 128 -26.03 9.25 5.43
N THR A 129 -25.31 8.18 5.08
CA THR A 129 -25.88 6.83 4.91
C THR A 129 -25.32 5.87 5.96
N PRO A 130 -26.00 4.74 6.23
CA PRO A 130 -25.46 3.73 7.12
C PRO A 130 -24.16 3.12 6.57
N ALA A 131 -23.10 3.09 7.37
CA ALA A 131 -21.78 2.58 6.96
C ALA A 131 -21.82 1.15 6.40
N TRP A 132 -22.67 0.29 6.97
CA TRP A 132 -22.82 -1.08 6.49
C TRP A 132 -23.31 -1.16 5.03
N ALA A 133 -24.08 -0.18 4.55
CA ALA A 133 -24.59 -0.20 3.19
C ALA A 133 -23.46 0.02 2.17
N TYR A 134 -22.55 0.97 2.44
CA TYR A 134 -21.36 1.19 1.61
C TYR A 134 -20.40 0.00 1.69
N ILE A 135 -20.12 -0.49 2.90
CA ILE A 135 -19.19 -1.63 3.10
C ILE A 135 -19.70 -2.88 2.36
N LEU A 136 -20.99 -3.20 2.43
CA LEU A 136 -21.54 -4.35 1.71
C LEU A 136 -21.50 -4.15 0.18
N ALA A 137 -21.68 -2.91 -0.30
CA ALA A 137 -21.59 -2.59 -1.71
C ALA A 137 -20.14 -2.66 -2.25
N GLY A 138 -19.16 -2.23 -1.45
CA GLY A 138 -17.74 -2.24 -1.80
C GLY A 138 -17.03 -3.58 -1.54
N LEU A 139 -17.61 -4.47 -0.74
CA LEU A 139 -16.97 -5.69 -0.25
C LEU A 139 -16.35 -6.56 -1.36
N SER A 140 -17.04 -6.72 -2.49
CA SER A 140 -16.52 -7.52 -3.61
C SER A 140 -15.24 -6.92 -4.19
N PHE A 141 -15.21 -5.60 -4.39
CA PHE A 141 -14.03 -4.88 -4.86
C PHE A 141 -12.90 -4.89 -3.83
N ASP A 142 -13.23 -4.77 -2.54
CA ASP A 142 -12.25 -4.80 -1.45
C ASP A 142 -11.60 -6.18 -1.28
N LEU A 143 -12.39 -7.25 -1.45
CA LEU A 143 -11.88 -8.62 -1.44
C LEU A 143 -10.94 -8.87 -2.63
N ILE A 144 -11.25 -8.34 -3.81
CA ILE A 144 -10.36 -8.45 -4.97
C ILE A 144 -9.05 -7.68 -4.73
N HIS A 145 -9.12 -6.48 -4.14
CA HIS A 145 -7.94 -5.70 -3.78
C HIS A 145 -7.07 -6.38 -2.73
N ALA A 146 -7.70 -7.00 -1.73
CA ALA A 146 -7.02 -7.80 -0.70
C ALA A 146 -6.34 -9.03 -1.31
N ALA A 147 -7.03 -9.76 -2.20
CA ALA A 147 -6.48 -10.91 -2.91
C ALA A 147 -5.30 -10.51 -3.82
N SER A 148 -5.44 -9.40 -4.54
CA SER A 148 -4.37 -8.81 -5.35
C SER A 148 -3.15 -8.49 -4.49
N THR A 149 -3.36 -7.84 -3.34
CA THR A 149 -2.28 -7.53 -2.40
C THR A 149 -1.59 -8.78 -1.88
N ALA A 150 -2.36 -9.83 -1.52
CA ALA A 150 -1.82 -11.11 -1.07
C ALA A 150 -0.95 -11.78 -2.15
N LEU A 151 -1.36 -11.70 -3.42
CA LEU A 151 -0.64 -12.26 -4.55
C LEU A 151 0.67 -11.51 -4.85
N PHE A 152 0.62 -10.18 -4.88
CA PHE A 152 1.77 -9.35 -5.28
C PHE A 152 2.79 -9.13 -4.15
N TYR A 153 2.36 -9.14 -2.89
CA TYR A 153 3.24 -8.93 -1.74
C TYR A 153 4.50 -9.82 -1.73
N PRO A 154 4.41 -11.17 -1.81
CA PRO A 154 5.60 -12.02 -1.77
C PRO A 154 6.54 -11.79 -2.96
N ILE A 155 5.97 -11.51 -4.14
CA ILE A 155 6.74 -11.21 -5.36
C ILE A 155 7.57 -9.95 -5.15
N ILE A 156 6.93 -8.85 -4.75
CA ILE A 156 7.60 -7.56 -4.53
C ILE A 156 8.61 -7.66 -3.38
N TYR A 157 8.24 -8.32 -2.29
CA TYR A 157 9.14 -8.53 -1.15
C TYR A 157 10.42 -9.28 -1.57
N SER A 158 10.29 -10.32 -2.39
CA SER A 158 11.44 -11.09 -2.90
C SER A 158 12.39 -10.23 -3.77
N ILE A 159 11.84 -9.35 -4.61
CA ILE A 159 12.60 -8.44 -5.46
C ILE A 159 13.40 -7.46 -4.60
N PHE A 160 12.75 -6.83 -3.63
CA PHE A 160 13.41 -5.86 -2.74
C PHE A 160 14.49 -6.50 -1.88
N ARG A 161 14.25 -7.72 -1.38
CA ARG A 161 15.23 -8.48 -0.59
C ARG A 161 16.53 -8.75 -1.37
N ARG A 162 16.44 -9.03 -2.68
CA ARG A 162 17.63 -9.24 -3.52
C ARG A 162 18.49 -7.98 -3.61
N PHE A 163 17.87 -6.82 -3.77
CA PHE A 163 18.60 -5.55 -3.87
C PHE A 163 19.21 -5.07 -2.56
N THR A 164 18.63 -5.43 -1.41
CA THR A 164 19.15 -5.03 -0.10
C THR A 164 20.25 -5.95 0.42
N HIS A 165 20.16 -7.27 0.21
CA HIS A 165 21.23 -8.19 0.65
C HIS A 165 22.52 -8.07 -0.17
N GLY A 166 22.43 -7.75 -1.47
CA GLY A 166 23.62 -7.56 -2.32
C GLY A 166 24.51 -6.36 -1.92
N LYS A 167 24.06 -5.51 -0.99
CA LYS A 167 24.83 -4.38 -0.46
C LYS A 167 25.66 -4.69 0.79
N ASN A 168 25.40 -5.81 1.47
CA ASN A 168 26.09 -6.19 2.70
C ASN A 168 27.19 -7.26 2.47
N SER A 169 27.51 -7.56 1.21
CA SER A 169 28.52 -8.56 0.81
C SER A 169 29.77 -7.95 0.16
N HIS A 170 29.99 -6.65 0.34
CA HIS A 170 31.19 -5.90 -0.05
C HIS A 170 31.58 -4.94 1.08
#